data_AF-A0A238BYT2-F1
#
_entry.id   AF-A0A238BYT2-F1
#
_cell.length_a   1.000
_cell.length_b   1.000
_cell.length_c   1.000
_cell.angle_alpha   90.00
_cell.angle_beta   90.00
_cell.angle_gamma   90.00
#
_symmetry.space_group_name_H-M   'P 1'
#
loop_
_entity.id
_entity.type
_entity.pdbx_description
1 polymer ?
#
loop_
_entity_poly.entity_id
_entity_poly.type
_entity_poly.pdbx_seq_one_letter_code
_entity_poly.pdbx_strand_id
1 'polypeptide(L)'
;MLLSNAINVLTANQAGPYMDPKWVVLYFYYGGLIYAVLGRYDEAFAMMQKACCIPAVAPSAIVVRAYKIYVLLSLLLYGKTLRLSNCRSPVMTRSIVPLCPDYSALERICDNEEVDFDKASAILEYLEAHYVTFEKDKTIGLVKLVVRSIRENSIKKIAESFISISLSDVTRRCHLDDNDHTELYLCEMSKDGKINVRIDKKQGIAYFDETKIEADEHEVDKAANFIYKLDALMKQFDDRIRVNPSYISRVGRPLARGISTAIPDDGFGPPGFMPNINVGDIESAAAPFLIYII
;
A
#
# COMPACT_ATOMS: atom_id res chain seq x y z
N MET A 1 34.22 -39.61 7.53
CA MET A 1 33.99 -39.36 8.98
C MET A 1 34.14 -37.89 9.40
N LEU A 2 34.46 -36.93 8.50
CA LEU A 2 34.66 -35.51 8.86
C LEU A 2 33.49 -34.57 8.49
N LEU A 3 32.46 -35.06 7.79
CA LEU A 3 31.29 -34.25 7.39
C LEU A 3 30.15 -34.24 8.42
N SER A 4 30.15 -35.16 9.39
CA SER A 4 29.09 -35.22 10.42
C SER A 4 29.31 -34.24 11.58
N ASN A 5 30.55 -33.74 11.76
CA ASN A 5 30.90 -32.87 12.89
C ASN A 5 30.73 -31.38 12.60
N ALA A 6 30.51 -30.98 11.35
CA ALA A 6 30.26 -29.57 11.01
C ALA A 6 28.80 -29.14 11.25
N ILE A 7 27.86 -30.10 11.26
CA ILE A 7 26.43 -29.81 11.47
C ILE A 7 26.12 -29.62 12.97
N ASN A 8 26.85 -30.29 13.86
CA ASN A 8 26.59 -30.28 15.30
C ASN A 8 27.22 -29.08 16.05
N VAL A 9 28.00 -28.22 15.38
CA VAL A 9 28.62 -27.03 16.01
C VAL A 9 27.70 -25.80 15.94
N LEU A 10 26.65 -25.81 15.11
CA LEU A 10 25.64 -24.73 15.06
C LEU A 10 24.51 -24.90 16.09
N THR A 11 24.45 -26.03 16.77
CA THR A 11 23.38 -26.35 17.76
C THR A 11 23.84 -26.26 19.21
N ALA A 12 25.04 -25.76 19.49
CA ALA A 12 25.51 -25.54 20.85
C ALA A 12 25.57 -24.04 21.15
N ASN A 13 24.67 -23.60 22.03
CA ASN A 13 24.63 -22.29 22.70
C ASN A 13 24.07 -21.10 21.89
N GLN A 14 22.75 -21.03 21.75
CA GLN A 14 22.05 -19.75 21.77
C GLN A 14 20.84 -19.83 22.71
N ALA A 15 21.04 -19.48 23.98
CA ALA A 15 19.97 -19.09 24.90
C ALA A 15 19.43 -17.68 24.57
N GLY A 16 19.30 -17.38 23.27
CA GLY A 16 18.71 -16.17 22.73
C GLY A 16 17.37 -16.49 22.07
N PRO A 17 16.56 -15.47 21.72
CA PRO A 17 15.35 -15.72 20.94
C PRO A 17 15.72 -16.49 19.66
N TYR A 18 14.99 -17.57 19.38
CA TYR A 18 15.15 -18.44 18.20
C TYR A 18 15.18 -17.68 16.86
N MET A 19 14.74 -16.41 16.85
CA MET A 19 14.73 -15.52 15.69
C MET A 19 15.22 -14.12 16.09
N ASP A 20 16.34 -13.66 15.51
CA ASP A 20 16.76 -12.25 15.61
C ASP A 20 15.79 -11.39 14.75
N PRO A 21 15.20 -10.31 15.31
CA PRO A 21 14.30 -9.42 14.57
C PRO A 21 14.90 -8.84 13.29
N LYS A 22 16.24 -8.76 13.19
CA LYS A 22 16.91 -8.34 11.95
C LYS A 22 16.57 -9.23 10.76
N TRP A 23 16.45 -10.54 10.96
CA TRP A 23 16.10 -11.47 9.87
C TRP A 23 14.69 -11.23 9.34
N VAL A 24 13.76 -10.87 10.22
CA VAL A 24 12.38 -10.52 9.85
C VAL A 24 12.37 -9.27 8.97
N VAL A 25 13.09 -8.22 9.37
CA VAL A 25 13.20 -6.98 8.60
C VAL A 25 13.86 -7.24 7.24
N LEU A 26 14.94 -8.02 7.20
CA LEU A 26 15.63 -8.38 5.95
C LEU A 26 14.74 -9.19 5.01
N TYR A 27 13.95 -10.13 5.53
CA TYR A 27 13.00 -10.90 4.75
C TYR A 27 12.00 -10.00 4.02
N PHE A 28 11.38 -9.06 4.73
CA PHE A 28 10.43 -8.12 4.11
C PHE A 28 11.11 -7.15 3.14
N TYR A 29 12.31 -6.68 3.49
CA TYR A 29 13.08 -5.77 2.65
C TYR A 29 13.48 -6.42 1.31
N TYR A 30 14.13 -7.58 1.34
CA TYR A 30 14.53 -8.28 0.12
C TYR A 30 13.32 -8.82 -0.65
N GLY A 31 12.29 -9.30 0.05
CA GLY A 31 11.04 -9.71 -0.58
C GLY A 31 10.40 -8.56 -1.37
N GLY A 32 10.32 -7.36 -0.80
CA GLY A 32 9.79 -6.19 -1.51
C GLY A 32 10.66 -5.75 -2.68
N LEU A 33 12.00 -5.88 -2.61
CA LEU A 33 12.88 -5.62 -3.75
C LEU A 33 12.62 -6.61 -4.91
N ILE A 34 12.46 -7.89 -4.60
CA ILE A 34 12.18 -8.92 -5.61
C ILE A 34 10.85 -8.62 -6.29
N TYR A 35 9.79 -8.32 -5.52
CA TYR A 35 8.50 -7.94 -6.09
C TYR A 35 8.57 -6.68 -6.96
N ALA A 36 9.35 -5.67 -6.53
CA ALA A 36 9.56 -4.46 -7.32
C ALA A 36 10.25 -4.72 -8.66
N VAL A 37 11.26 -5.61 -8.69
CA VAL A 37 11.94 -6.03 -9.93
C VAL A 37 11.02 -6.83 -10.85
N LEU A 38 10.10 -7.61 -10.29
CA LEU A 38 9.09 -8.38 -11.03
C LEU A 38 7.92 -7.51 -11.55
N GLY A 39 7.90 -6.20 -11.28
CA GLY A 39 6.81 -5.30 -11.65
C GLY A 39 5.53 -5.47 -10.82
N ARG A 40 5.59 -6.25 -9.74
CA ARG A 40 4.49 -6.50 -8.79
C ARG A 40 4.51 -5.45 -7.68
N TYR A 41 4.12 -4.24 -8.03
CA TYR A 41 4.30 -3.06 -7.17
C TYR A 41 3.39 -3.07 -5.94
N ASP A 42 2.16 -3.62 -6.02
CA ASP A 42 1.24 -3.71 -4.88
C ASP A 42 1.80 -4.61 -3.76
N GLU A 43 2.31 -5.79 -4.12
CA GLU A 43 2.93 -6.69 -3.16
C GLU A 43 4.25 -6.13 -2.65
N ALA A 44 5.03 -5.47 -3.50
CA ALA A 44 6.25 -4.79 -3.08
C ALA A 44 5.94 -3.71 -2.03
N PHE A 45 4.90 -2.90 -2.26
CA PHE A 45 4.43 -1.88 -1.35
C PHE A 45 4.00 -2.47 -0.01
N ALA A 46 3.18 -3.53 -0.03
CA ALA A 46 2.74 -4.21 1.17
C ALA A 46 3.90 -4.81 1.98
N MET A 47 4.93 -5.34 1.32
CA MET A 47 6.13 -5.88 1.99
C MET A 47 6.99 -4.77 2.60
N MET A 48 7.17 -3.65 1.89
CA MET A 48 7.89 -2.48 2.41
C MET A 48 7.16 -1.84 3.59
N GLN A 49 5.83 -1.75 3.53
CA GLN A 49 5.00 -1.30 4.65
C GLN A 49 5.19 -2.19 5.88
N LYS A 50 5.17 -3.51 5.72
CA LYS A 50 5.44 -4.46 6.83
C LYS A 50 6.84 -4.23 7.42
N ALA A 51 7.86 -4.02 6.59
CA ALA A 51 9.22 -3.72 7.06
C ALA A 51 9.27 -2.44 7.91
N CYS A 52 8.51 -1.41 7.54
CA CYS A 52 8.40 -0.15 8.28
C CYS A 52 7.54 -0.25 9.56
N CYS A 53 6.58 -1.17 9.61
CA CYS A 53 5.70 -1.37 10.78
C CYS A 53 6.29 -2.25 11.89
N ILE A 54 7.44 -2.90 11.66
CA ILE A 54 8.10 -3.72 12.70
C ILE A 54 8.51 -2.80 13.87
N PRO A 55 8.08 -3.09 15.11
CA PRO A 55 8.43 -2.26 16.26
C PRO A 55 9.94 -2.33 16.50
N ALA A 56 10.58 -1.16 16.55
CA ALA A 56 12.01 -1.02 16.78
C ALA A 56 12.25 0.10 17.78
N VAL A 57 13.21 -0.10 18.68
CA VAL A 57 13.61 0.91 19.68
C VAL A 57 14.64 1.90 19.10
N ALA A 58 15.42 1.46 18.12
CA ALA A 58 16.43 2.26 17.45
C ALA A 58 16.23 2.24 15.92
N PRO A 59 16.57 3.32 15.20
CA PRO A 59 16.53 3.33 13.75
C PRO A 59 17.59 2.38 13.19
N SER A 60 17.22 1.59 12.19
CA SER A 60 18.15 0.73 11.46
C SER A 60 18.31 1.23 10.03
N ALA A 61 19.52 1.10 9.48
CA ALA A 61 19.81 1.51 8.10
C ALA A 61 18.94 0.77 7.07
N ILE A 62 18.55 -0.47 7.36
CA ILE A 62 17.68 -1.29 6.50
C ILE A 62 16.27 -0.69 6.46
N VAL A 63 15.70 -0.32 7.61
CA VAL A 63 14.37 0.29 7.67
C VAL A 63 14.37 1.69 7.04
N VAL A 64 15.45 2.46 7.18
CA VAL A 64 15.62 3.74 6.46
C VAL A 64 15.56 3.52 4.95
N ARG A 65 16.29 2.51 4.43
CA ARG A 65 16.27 2.18 3.01
C ARG A 65 14.90 1.66 2.55
N ALA A 66 14.23 0.85 3.38
CA ALA A 66 12.87 0.39 3.11
C ALA A 66 11.87 1.55 3.04
N TYR A 67 11.99 2.54 3.93
CA TYR A 67 11.14 3.73 3.95
C TYR A 67 11.29 4.57 2.69
N LYS A 68 12.53 4.78 2.21
CA LYS A 68 12.79 5.48 0.94
C LYS A 68 12.07 4.81 -0.24
N ILE A 69 12.14 3.49 -0.33
CA ILE A 69 11.48 2.71 -1.38
C ILE A 69 9.96 2.72 -1.18
N TYR A 70 9.48 2.65 0.06
CA TYR A 70 8.06 2.75 0.40
C TYR A 70 7.44 4.06 -0.12
N VAL A 71 8.11 5.20 0.11
CA VAL A 71 7.64 6.51 -0.40
C VAL A 71 7.53 6.46 -1.92
N LEU A 72 8.56 6.01 -2.62
CA LEU A 72 8.53 5.93 -4.09
C LEU A 72 7.45 4.98 -4.62
N LEU A 73 7.26 3.81 -3.98
CA LEU A 73 6.19 2.88 -4.36
C LEU A 73 4.80 3.46 -4.09
N SER A 74 4.62 4.22 -3.00
CA SER A 74 3.35 4.88 -2.71
C SER A 74 3.00 5.93 -3.77
N LEU A 75 3.99 6.74 -4.17
CA LEU A 75 3.85 7.71 -5.26
C LEU A 75 3.58 7.02 -6.60
N LEU A 76 4.22 5.87 -6.84
CA LEU A 76 4.04 5.10 -8.07
C LEU A 76 2.60 4.56 -8.21
N LEU A 77 2.04 3.99 -7.13
CA LEU A 77 0.74 3.33 -7.16
C LEU A 77 -0.42 4.31 -7.05
N TYR A 78 -0.35 5.24 -6.09
CA TYR A 78 -1.49 6.09 -5.73
C TYR A 78 -1.33 7.55 -6.21
N GLY A 79 -0.16 7.94 -6.69
CA GLY A 79 0.15 9.33 -7.04
C GLY A 79 0.24 10.28 -5.83
N LYS A 80 0.11 9.75 -4.60
CA LYS A 80 0.23 10.45 -3.32
C LYS A 80 0.88 9.53 -2.29
N THR A 81 1.55 10.10 -1.30
CA THR A 81 2.17 9.29 -0.24
C THR A 81 1.11 8.79 0.72
N LEU A 82 0.90 7.48 0.77
CA LEU A 82 0.00 6.89 1.74
C LEU A 82 0.64 7.02 3.13
N ARG A 83 -0.05 7.72 4.05
CA ARG A 83 0.37 7.75 5.45
C ARG A 83 0.40 6.31 5.98
N LEU A 84 1.47 5.96 6.67
CA LEU A 84 1.62 4.67 7.33
C LEU A 84 0.57 4.54 8.45
N SER A 85 -0.66 4.15 8.10
CA SER A 85 -1.84 4.13 8.99
C SER A 85 -1.63 3.28 10.27
N ASN A 86 -0.68 2.33 10.22
CA ASN A 86 -0.40 1.38 11.29
C ASN A 86 1.01 1.49 11.92
N CYS A 87 1.81 2.51 11.62
CA CYS A 87 3.13 2.67 12.23
C CYS A 87 3.02 3.16 13.69
N ARG A 88 2.77 2.21 14.61
CA ARG A 88 2.78 2.45 16.06
C ARG A 88 4.17 2.75 16.65
N SER A 89 5.24 2.67 15.84
CA SER A 89 6.60 2.96 16.32
C SER A 89 6.91 4.46 16.23
N PRO A 90 7.09 5.17 17.37
CA PRO A 90 7.45 6.59 17.37
C PRO A 90 8.83 6.85 16.73
N VAL A 91 9.65 5.81 16.57
CA VAL A 91 10.97 5.87 15.93
C VAL A 91 10.85 6.20 14.44
N MET A 92 9.75 5.80 13.78
CA MET A 92 9.53 6.11 12.36
C MET A 92 9.46 7.63 12.16
N THR A 93 8.51 8.29 12.82
CA THR A 93 8.27 9.72 12.67
C THR A 93 9.40 10.58 13.25
N ARG A 94 9.99 10.18 14.38
CA ARG A 94 10.98 11.00 15.09
C ARG A 94 12.41 10.82 14.59
N SER A 95 12.74 9.67 14.01
CA SER A 95 14.13 9.32 13.68
C SER A 95 14.32 8.93 12.23
N ILE A 96 13.40 8.18 11.62
CA ILE A 96 13.60 7.66 10.26
C ILE A 96 13.19 8.67 9.19
N VAL A 97 12.04 9.33 9.34
CA VAL A 97 11.57 10.35 8.39
C VAL A 97 12.56 11.53 8.26
N PRO A 98 13.10 12.10 9.36
CA PRO A 98 14.06 13.20 9.26
C PRO A 98 15.39 12.82 8.58
N LEU A 99 15.74 11.53 8.54
CA LEU A 99 16.93 11.04 7.82
C LEU A 99 16.74 10.98 6.29
N CYS A 100 15.51 11.19 5.80
CA CYS A 100 15.16 11.10 4.39
C CYS A 100 14.52 12.42 3.89
N PRO A 101 15.23 13.56 3.95
CA PRO A 101 14.66 14.85 3.55
C PRO A 101 14.33 14.90 2.06
N ASP A 102 15.14 14.31 1.18
CA ASP A 102 14.92 14.35 -0.27
C ASP A 102 13.63 13.62 -0.69
N TYR A 103 13.31 12.51 -0.02
CA TYR A 103 12.07 11.75 -0.28
C TYR A 103 10.85 12.45 0.31
N SER A 104 11.02 13.17 1.43
CA SER A 104 9.96 13.99 2.00
C SER A 104 9.69 15.23 1.13
N ALA A 105 10.70 15.76 0.44
CA ALA A 105 10.52 16.82 -0.55
C ALA A 105 9.71 16.34 -1.77
N LEU A 106 9.98 15.12 -2.26
CA LEU A 106 9.19 14.49 -3.33
C LEU A 106 7.72 14.30 -2.93
N GLU A 107 7.45 13.87 -1.70
CA GLU A 107 6.08 13.81 -1.14
C GLU A 107 5.40 15.19 -1.22
N ARG A 108 6.09 16.26 -0.80
CA ARG A 108 5.53 17.62 -0.83
C ARG A 108 5.25 18.12 -2.25
N ILE A 109 6.11 17.80 -3.21
CA ILE A 109 5.88 18.13 -4.63
C ILE A 109 4.62 17.43 -5.14
N CYS A 110 4.41 16.17 -4.77
CA CYS A 110 3.23 15.40 -5.19
C CYS A 110 1.95 15.82 -4.47
N ASP A 111 2.05 16.25 -3.22
CA ASP A 111 0.94 16.73 -2.40
C ASP A 111 0.44 18.12 -2.82
N ASN A 112 1.23 18.89 -3.59
CA ASN A 112 0.75 20.16 -4.15
C ASN A 112 -0.45 19.90 -5.08
N GLU A 113 -1.59 20.52 -4.76
CA GLU A 113 -2.83 20.45 -5.53
C GLU A 113 -3.07 21.71 -6.36
N GLU A 114 -2.01 22.47 -6.65
CA GLU A 114 -2.09 23.61 -7.55
C GLU A 114 -2.61 23.19 -8.93
N VAL A 115 -3.54 23.98 -9.46
CA VAL A 115 -4.13 23.77 -10.79
C VAL A 115 -3.04 24.02 -11.83
N ASP A 116 -2.90 23.08 -12.78
CA ASP A 116 -1.88 23.10 -13.86
C ASP A 116 -0.41 23.02 -13.41
N PHE A 117 -0.14 22.51 -12.20
CA PHE A 117 1.24 22.24 -11.77
C PHE A 117 1.78 20.95 -12.39
N ASP A 118 2.85 21.07 -13.19
CA ASP A 118 3.53 19.94 -13.77
C ASP A 118 4.39 19.19 -12.73
N LYS A 119 3.73 18.30 -12.00
CA LYS A 119 4.36 17.40 -11.02
C LYS A 119 5.48 16.56 -11.64
N ALA A 120 5.30 16.13 -12.89
CA ALA A 120 6.26 15.24 -13.55
C ALA A 120 7.58 15.97 -13.82
N SER A 121 7.52 17.20 -14.33
CA SER A 121 8.72 18.02 -14.58
C SER A 121 9.36 18.51 -13.28
N ALA A 122 8.57 18.90 -12.28
CA ALA A 122 9.11 19.30 -10.97
C ALA A 122 9.89 18.17 -10.27
N ILE A 123 9.42 16.92 -10.37
CA ILE A 123 10.15 15.75 -9.84
C ILE A 123 11.44 15.50 -10.63
N LEU A 124 11.43 15.68 -11.95
CA LEU A 124 12.64 15.53 -12.78
C LEU A 124 13.69 16.59 -12.46
N GLU A 125 13.28 17.85 -12.33
CA GLU A 125 14.18 18.94 -11.94
C GLU A 125 14.77 18.71 -10.55
N TYR A 126 13.95 18.23 -9.59
CA TYR A 126 14.42 17.87 -8.27
C TYR A 126 15.41 16.69 -8.29
N LEU A 127 15.14 15.68 -9.13
CA LEU A 127 16.03 14.54 -9.34
C LEU A 127 17.38 14.98 -9.90
N GLU A 128 17.41 15.92 -10.84
CA GLU A 128 18.64 16.46 -11.42
C GLU A 128 19.44 17.27 -10.39
N ALA A 129 18.78 18.10 -9.60
CA ALA A 129 19.42 18.87 -8.53
C ALA A 129 20.02 17.99 -7.42
N HIS A 130 19.39 16.85 -7.11
CA HIS A 130 19.79 15.93 -6.03
C HIS A 130 20.33 14.58 -6.55
N TYR A 131 20.82 14.53 -7.79
CA TYR A 131 21.19 13.29 -8.50
C TYR A 131 22.13 12.39 -7.69
N VAL A 132 23.16 12.98 -7.05
CA VAL A 132 24.17 12.24 -6.27
C VAL A 132 23.54 11.44 -5.12
N THR A 133 22.50 11.96 -4.48
CA THR A 133 21.81 11.29 -3.38
C THR A 133 21.01 10.09 -3.88
N PHE A 134 20.26 10.27 -4.97
CA PHE A 134 19.46 9.20 -5.58
C PHE A 134 20.33 8.12 -6.23
N GLU A 135 21.49 8.48 -6.76
CA GLU A 135 22.49 7.54 -7.29
C GLU A 135 23.06 6.66 -6.18
N LYS A 136 23.45 7.27 -5.06
CA LYS A 136 23.94 6.55 -3.87
C LYS A 136 22.90 5.58 -3.32
N ASP A 137 21.62 5.97 -3.37
CA ASP A 137 20.51 5.12 -2.93
C ASP A 137 20.10 4.06 -3.97
N LYS A 138 20.54 4.19 -5.23
CA LYS A 138 20.16 3.37 -6.39
C LYS A 138 18.65 3.41 -6.70
N THR A 139 18.03 4.58 -6.52
CA THR A 139 16.58 4.77 -6.68
C THR A 139 16.18 5.56 -7.93
N ILE A 140 17.16 6.03 -8.73
CA ILE A 140 16.92 6.85 -9.95
C ILE A 140 15.90 6.20 -10.89
N GLY A 141 16.02 4.91 -11.16
CA GLY A 141 15.10 4.20 -12.05
C GLY A 141 13.67 4.20 -11.54
N LEU A 142 13.49 4.06 -10.21
CA LEU A 142 12.18 4.07 -9.58
C LEU A 142 11.56 5.47 -9.60
N VAL A 143 12.37 6.53 -9.41
CA VAL A 143 11.89 7.92 -9.54
C VAL A 143 11.42 8.21 -10.97
N LYS A 144 12.18 7.79 -11.99
CA LYS A 144 11.74 7.93 -13.40
C LYS A 144 10.45 7.17 -13.69
N LEU A 145 10.26 6.01 -13.05
CA LEU A 145 9.03 5.26 -13.16
C LEU A 145 7.85 5.98 -12.49
N VAL A 146 8.06 6.64 -11.34
CA VAL A 146 7.05 7.50 -10.70
C VAL A 146 6.63 8.63 -11.64
N VAL A 147 7.58 9.31 -12.28
CA VAL A 147 7.31 10.38 -13.26
C VAL A 147 6.45 9.85 -14.42
N ARG A 148 6.76 8.66 -14.94
CA ARG A 148 5.94 7.99 -15.97
C ARG A 148 4.53 7.71 -15.45
N SER A 149 4.40 7.13 -14.25
CA SER A 149 3.10 6.82 -13.65
C SER A 149 2.23 8.06 -13.44
N ILE A 150 2.81 9.19 -13.04
CA ILE A 150 2.08 10.45 -12.89
C ILE A 150 1.47 10.90 -14.23
N ARG A 151 2.24 10.84 -15.33
CA ARG A 151 1.74 11.17 -16.67
C ARG A 151 0.65 10.21 -17.13
N GLU A 152 0.86 8.90 -16.92
CA GLU A 152 -0.14 7.87 -17.25
C GLU A 152 -1.45 8.09 -16.45
N ASN A 153 -1.36 8.42 -15.16
CA ASN A 153 -2.52 8.68 -14.32
C ASN A 153 -3.27 9.96 -14.75
N SER A 154 -2.56 11.01 -15.18
CA SER A 154 -3.21 12.19 -15.77
C SER A 154 -4.01 11.84 -17.02
N ILE A 155 -3.48 10.95 -17.87
CA ILE A 155 -4.19 10.49 -19.09
C ILE A 155 -5.39 9.62 -18.72
N LYS A 156 -5.25 8.70 -17.75
CA LYS A 156 -6.38 7.89 -17.26
C LYS A 156 -7.53 8.77 -16.76
N LYS A 157 -7.23 9.83 -15.99
CA LYS A 157 -8.24 10.80 -15.55
C LYS A 157 -8.96 11.48 -16.71
N ILE A 158 -8.23 11.82 -17.79
CA ILE A 158 -8.85 12.37 -19.01
C ILE A 158 -9.72 11.32 -19.69
N ALA A 159 -9.24 10.08 -19.81
CA ALA A 159 -9.99 8.98 -20.41
C ALA A 159 -11.29 8.65 -19.65
N GLU A 160 -11.27 8.77 -18.32
CA GLU A 160 -12.45 8.59 -17.46
C GLU A 160 -13.44 9.77 -17.56
N SER A 161 -12.95 10.99 -17.84
CA SER A 161 -13.78 12.21 -17.83
C SER A 161 -14.32 12.60 -19.21
N PHE A 162 -13.70 12.13 -20.30
CA PHE A 162 -14.00 12.57 -21.66
C PHE A 162 -14.20 11.36 -22.59
N ILE A 163 -15.31 11.36 -23.33
CA ILE A 163 -15.52 10.40 -24.44
C ILE A 163 -14.67 10.80 -25.65
N SER A 164 -14.55 12.10 -25.91
CA SER A 164 -13.74 12.63 -27.01
C SER A 164 -13.06 13.93 -26.61
N ILE A 165 -11.79 14.10 -26.98
CA ILE A 165 -11.01 15.31 -26.68
C ILE A 165 -10.04 15.62 -27.82
N SER A 166 -9.71 16.90 -28.01
CA SER A 166 -8.68 17.29 -28.97
C SER A 166 -7.28 16.88 -28.46
N LEU A 167 -6.38 16.49 -29.38
CA LEU A 167 -4.99 16.15 -29.02
C LEU A 167 -4.27 17.33 -28.35
N SER A 168 -4.51 18.56 -28.81
CA SER A 168 -3.94 19.78 -28.22
C SER A 168 -4.37 19.99 -26.76
N ASP A 169 -5.63 19.66 -26.42
CA ASP A 169 -6.12 19.76 -25.05
C ASP A 169 -5.52 18.69 -24.14
N VAL A 170 -5.26 17.47 -24.67
CA VAL A 170 -4.56 16.41 -23.95
C VAL A 170 -3.12 16.84 -23.67
N THR A 171 -2.40 17.34 -24.68
CA THR A 171 -1.02 17.83 -24.55
C THR A 171 -0.93 18.89 -23.45
N ARG A 172 -1.84 19.87 -23.45
CA ARG A 172 -1.88 20.93 -22.43
C ARG A 172 -2.16 20.39 -21.02
N ARG A 173 -3.14 19.51 -20.86
CA ARG A 173 -3.58 19.00 -19.55
C ARG A 173 -2.65 17.95 -18.96
N CYS A 174 -1.91 17.24 -19.80
CA CYS A 174 -0.93 16.24 -19.36
C CYS A 174 0.51 16.78 -19.31
N HIS A 175 0.72 18.05 -19.63
CA HIS A 175 2.04 18.69 -19.72
C HIS A 175 3.01 17.88 -20.59
N LEU A 176 2.54 17.52 -21.79
CA LEU A 176 3.36 16.86 -22.81
C LEU A 176 3.94 17.91 -23.78
N ASP A 177 5.07 17.61 -24.41
CA ASP A 177 5.82 18.58 -25.20
C ASP A 177 5.14 18.92 -26.54
N ASP A 178 4.65 17.90 -27.26
CA ASP A 178 4.13 18.05 -28.61
C ASP A 178 2.93 17.12 -28.88
N ASN A 179 2.11 17.50 -29.86
CA ASN A 179 0.95 16.71 -30.28
C ASN A 179 1.36 15.36 -30.88
N ASP A 180 2.49 15.30 -31.59
CA ASP A 180 3.04 14.06 -32.14
C ASP A 180 3.50 13.12 -31.00
N HIS A 181 4.12 13.69 -29.97
CA HIS A 181 4.51 12.95 -28.76
C HIS A 181 3.29 12.42 -28.00
N THR A 182 2.24 13.22 -27.88
CA THR A 182 0.96 12.81 -27.28
C THR A 182 0.34 11.64 -28.03
N GLU A 183 0.36 11.66 -29.37
CA GLU A 183 -0.17 10.56 -30.19
C GLU A 183 0.58 9.24 -29.93
N LEU A 184 1.92 9.31 -29.96
CA LEU A 184 2.77 8.14 -29.67
C LEU A 184 2.53 7.59 -28.27
N TYR A 185 2.37 8.47 -27.28
CA TYR A 185 2.17 8.09 -25.89
C TYR A 185 0.80 7.45 -25.66
N LEU A 186 -0.27 7.97 -26.28
CA LEU A 186 -1.59 7.34 -26.27
C LEU A 186 -1.57 5.96 -26.95
N CYS A 187 -0.79 5.81 -28.03
CA CYS A 187 -0.62 4.53 -28.71
C CYS A 187 0.12 3.51 -27.83
N GLU A 188 1.16 3.92 -27.10
CA GLU A 188 1.88 3.05 -26.15
C GLU A 188 0.95 2.59 -25.02
N MET A 189 0.21 3.51 -24.41
CA MET A 189 -0.74 3.16 -23.34
C MET A 189 -1.87 2.24 -23.81
N SER A 190 -2.30 2.38 -25.07
CA SER A 190 -3.27 1.48 -25.70
C SER A 190 -2.70 0.07 -25.93
N LYS A 191 -1.44 -0.04 -26.36
CA LYS A 191 -0.74 -1.33 -26.50
C LYS A 191 -0.51 -2.03 -25.17
N ASP A 192 -0.21 -1.26 -24.12
CA ASP A 192 -0.09 -1.76 -22.74
C ASP A 192 -1.43 -2.24 -22.16
N GLY A 193 -2.57 -2.00 -22.85
CA GLY A 193 -3.90 -2.34 -22.38
C GLY A 193 -4.40 -1.47 -21.22
N LYS A 194 -3.78 -0.30 -21.00
CA LYS A 194 -4.14 0.61 -19.90
C LYS A 194 -5.35 1.49 -20.24
N ILE A 195 -5.53 1.83 -21.51
CA ILE A 195 -6.62 2.68 -22.02
C ILE A 195 -7.08 2.17 -23.39
N ASN A 196 -8.36 2.34 -23.70
CA ASN A 196 -8.89 2.08 -25.04
C ASN A 196 -9.06 3.40 -25.79
N VAL A 197 -8.20 3.66 -26.76
CA VAL A 197 -8.19 4.93 -27.52
C VAL A 197 -8.22 4.68 -29.02
N ARG A 198 -9.07 5.44 -29.72
CA ARG A 198 -9.07 5.56 -31.19
C ARG A 198 -8.71 6.99 -31.56
N ILE A 199 -7.71 7.16 -32.42
CA ILE A 199 -7.20 8.49 -32.80
C ILE A 199 -7.61 8.79 -34.25
N ASP A 200 -8.30 9.91 -34.47
CA ASP A 200 -8.52 10.45 -35.81
C ASP A 200 -7.52 11.57 -36.08
N LYS A 201 -6.46 11.23 -36.84
CA LYS A 201 -5.40 12.18 -37.23
C LYS A 201 -5.90 13.33 -38.11
N LYS A 202 -7.01 13.14 -38.85
CA LYS A 202 -7.51 14.18 -39.77
C LYS A 202 -8.21 15.29 -39.01
N GLN A 203 -8.90 14.95 -37.92
CA GLN A 203 -9.61 15.90 -37.07
C GLN A 203 -8.79 16.31 -35.84
N GLY A 204 -7.72 15.57 -35.50
CA GLY A 204 -6.91 15.83 -34.32
C GLY A 204 -7.64 15.51 -33.01
N ILE A 205 -8.52 14.51 -33.04
CA ILE A 205 -9.38 14.12 -31.90
C ILE A 205 -9.06 12.69 -31.49
N ALA A 206 -8.94 12.49 -30.17
CA ALA A 206 -8.85 11.18 -29.54
C ALA A 206 -10.23 10.81 -28.95
N TYR A 207 -10.69 9.60 -29.28
CA TYR A 207 -11.91 8.99 -28.75
C TYR A 207 -11.52 7.92 -27.73
N PHE A 208 -12.03 8.06 -26.51
CA PHE A 208 -11.87 7.08 -25.44
C PHE A 208 -13.11 6.17 -25.41
N ASP A 209 -12.86 4.87 -25.34
CA ASP A 209 -13.92 3.87 -25.18
C ASP A 209 -13.87 3.34 -23.74
N GLU A 210 -15.04 3.17 -23.11
CA GLU A 210 -15.08 2.62 -21.76
C GLU A 210 -14.65 1.16 -21.79
N THR A 211 -13.65 0.82 -20.98
CA THR A 211 -13.32 -0.59 -20.72
C THR A 211 -14.48 -1.19 -19.95
N LYS A 212 -15.36 -1.93 -20.64
CA LYS A 212 -16.37 -2.77 -19.99
C LYS A 212 -15.66 -3.79 -19.09
N ILE A 213 -15.62 -3.51 -17.80
CA ILE A 213 -15.28 -4.50 -16.79
C ILE A 213 -16.51 -5.39 -16.67
N GLU A 214 -16.61 -6.40 -17.53
CA GLU A 214 -17.55 -7.49 -17.28
C GLU A 214 -17.11 -8.17 -15.99
N ALA A 215 -17.97 -8.13 -14.98
CA ALA A 215 -17.69 -8.74 -13.69
C ALA A 215 -17.55 -10.26 -13.90
N ASP A 216 -16.32 -10.75 -13.82
CA ASP A 216 -16.04 -12.18 -13.87
C ASP A 216 -16.56 -12.83 -12.58
N GLU A 217 -17.60 -13.66 -12.72
CA GLU A 217 -18.20 -14.43 -11.62
C GLU A 217 -17.14 -15.24 -10.87
N HIS A 218 -16.09 -15.71 -11.58
CA HIS A 218 -15.00 -16.44 -10.95
C HIS A 218 -14.10 -15.60 -10.05
N GLU A 219 -13.92 -14.31 -10.32
CA GLU A 219 -13.16 -13.42 -9.43
C GLU A 219 -13.96 -13.12 -8.15
N VAL A 220 -15.27 -12.99 -8.27
CA VAL A 220 -16.17 -12.84 -7.11
C VAL A 220 -16.13 -14.10 -6.24
N ASP A 221 -16.19 -15.29 -6.84
CA ASP A 221 -16.08 -16.56 -6.12
C ASP A 221 -14.71 -16.74 -5.44
N LYS A 222 -13.62 -16.33 -6.09
CA LYS A 222 -12.28 -16.34 -5.47
C LYS A 222 -12.22 -15.42 -4.25
N ALA A 223 -12.77 -14.22 -4.36
CA ALA A 223 -12.83 -13.27 -3.25
C ALA A 223 -13.68 -13.82 -2.09
N ALA A 224 -14.85 -14.39 -2.37
CA ALA A 224 -15.69 -15.04 -1.36
C ALA A 224 -14.97 -16.20 -0.65
N ASN A 225 -14.30 -17.07 -1.41
CA ASN A 225 -13.49 -18.16 -0.86
C ASN A 225 -12.33 -17.67 0.02
N PHE A 226 -11.73 -16.54 -0.31
CA PHE A 226 -10.69 -15.92 0.51
C PHE A 226 -11.26 -15.42 1.84
N ILE A 227 -12.44 -14.79 1.82
CA ILE A 227 -13.15 -14.33 3.03
C ILE A 227 -13.48 -15.53 3.94
N TYR A 228 -14.01 -16.62 3.40
CA TYR A 228 -14.30 -17.82 4.20
C TYR A 228 -13.04 -18.42 4.85
N LYS A 229 -11.89 -18.42 4.14
CA LYS A 229 -10.61 -18.86 4.71
C LYS A 229 -10.13 -17.95 5.83
N LEU A 230 -10.29 -16.63 5.67
CA LEU A 230 -9.94 -15.67 6.73
C LEU A 230 -10.83 -15.84 7.96
N ASP A 231 -12.14 -16.03 7.81
CA ASP A 231 -13.05 -16.28 8.93
C ASP A 231 -12.70 -17.57 9.69
N ALA A 232 -12.42 -18.66 8.96
CA ALA A 232 -11.99 -19.91 9.56
C ALA A 232 -10.68 -19.76 10.36
N LEU A 233 -9.73 -19.00 9.82
CA LEU A 233 -8.45 -18.72 10.48
C LEU A 233 -8.65 -17.81 11.70
N MET A 234 -9.52 -16.81 11.63
CA MET A 234 -9.88 -15.96 12.77
C MET A 234 -10.50 -16.77 13.91
N LYS A 235 -11.44 -17.66 13.61
CA LYS A 235 -12.02 -18.59 14.59
C LYS A 235 -10.96 -19.47 15.25
N GLN A 236 -10.04 -20.02 14.46
CA GLN A 236 -8.93 -20.81 14.98
C GLN A 236 -8.02 -20.01 15.92
N PHE A 237 -7.76 -18.73 15.62
CA PHE A 237 -7.00 -17.85 16.49
C PHE A 237 -7.77 -17.53 17.78
N ASP A 238 -9.07 -17.25 17.70
CA ASP A 238 -9.90 -16.97 18.87
C ASP A 238 -9.96 -18.16 19.83
N ASP A 239 -10.17 -19.37 19.30
CA ASP A 239 -10.12 -20.61 20.06
C ASP A 239 -8.78 -20.79 20.78
N ARG A 240 -7.67 -20.51 20.08
CA ARG A 240 -6.30 -20.59 20.64
C ARG A 240 -6.06 -19.57 21.75
N ILE A 241 -6.58 -18.35 21.59
CA ILE A 241 -6.44 -17.29 22.61
C ILE A 241 -7.28 -17.65 23.84
N ARG A 242 -8.50 -18.15 23.64
CA ARG A 242 -9.42 -18.56 24.71
C ARG A 242 -8.83 -19.66 25.60
N VAL A 243 -8.10 -20.62 25.03
CA VAL A 243 -7.45 -21.69 25.80
C VAL A 243 -6.08 -21.31 26.38
N ASN A 244 -5.56 -20.11 26.10
CA ASN A 244 -4.22 -19.73 26.53
C ASN A 244 -4.18 -19.45 28.06
N PRO A 245 -3.36 -20.16 28.85
CA PRO A 245 -3.32 -20.00 30.31
C PRO A 245 -2.86 -18.60 30.75
N SER A 246 -2.00 -17.94 29.98
CA SER A 246 -1.56 -16.56 30.24
C SER A 246 -2.67 -15.54 30.00
N TYR A 247 -3.62 -15.84 29.11
CA TYR A 247 -4.79 -15.02 28.87
C TYR A 247 -5.83 -15.23 29.97
N ILE A 248 -6.19 -16.48 30.27
CA ILE A 248 -7.16 -16.85 31.32
C ILE A 248 -6.72 -16.30 32.69
N SER A 249 -5.43 -16.40 33.04
CA SER A 249 -4.89 -15.88 34.30
C SER A 249 -4.82 -14.35 34.41
N ARG A 250 -5.00 -13.63 33.30
CA ARG A 250 -5.10 -12.15 33.29
C ARG A 250 -6.55 -11.69 33.33
N VAL A 251 -7.45 -12.39 32.64
CA VAL A 251 -8.89 -12.07 32.62
C VAL A 251 -9.57 -12.50 33.94
N GLY A 252 -9.12 -13.60 34.55
CA GLY A 252 -9.67 -14.12 35.81
C GLY A 252 -9.10 -13.49 37.09
N ARG A 253 -8.17 -12.52 37.01
CA ARG A 253 -7.72 -11.78 38.20
C ARG A 253 -8.78 -10.73 38.56
N PRO A 254 -9.35 -10.76 39.78
CA PRO A 254 -10.10 -9.63 40.28
C PRO A 254 -9.18 -8.42 40.27
N LEU A 255 -9.60 -7.33 39.62
CA LEU A 255 -8.93 -6.04 39.72
C LEU A 255 -8.70 -5.74 41.21
N ALA A 256 -7.44 -5.46 41.57
CA ALA A 256 -7.11 -5.06 42.92
C ALA A 256 -8.02 -3.88 43.31
N ARG A 257 -8.76 -4.10 44.40
CA ARG A 257 -9.75 -3.22 45.01
C ARG A 257 -9.20 -1.78 45.07
N GLY A 258 -9.71 -0.84 44.26
CA GLY A 258 -9.35 0.57 44.45
C GLY A 258 -9.56 1.61 43.34
N ILE A 259 -10.03 1.30 42.13
CA ILE A 259 -10.40 2.35 41.14
C ILE A 259 -11.67 1.94 40.39
N SER A 260 -12.78 2.64 40.68
CA SER A 260 -14.03 2.51 39.95
C SER A 260 -13.97 3.32 38.66
N THR A 261 -13.93 2.66 37.52
CA THR A 261 -14.59 3.15 36.31
C THR A 261 -15.53 2.05 35.85
N ALA A 262 -16.82 2.25 36.12
CA ALA A 262 -17.88 1.40 35.62
C ALA A 262 -17.82 1.38 34.09
N ILE A 263 -17.48 0.23 33.52
CA ILE A 263 -17.79 -0.11 32.14
C ILE A 263 -19.19 -0.72 32.21
N PRO A 264 -20.21 -0.19 31.52
CA PRO A 264 -21.53 -0.80 31.51
C PRO A 264 -21.43 -2.20 30.89
N ASP A 265 -22.00 -3.12 31.64
CA ASP A 265 -22.16 -4.55 31.42
C ASP A 265 -23.13 -4.80 30.26
N ASP A 266 -22.59 -5.10 29.06
CA ASP A 266 -23.33 -5.79 28.00
C ASP A 266 -22.90 -7.27 28.02
N GLY A 267 -23.60 -8.04 28.85
CA GLY A 267 -23.33 -9.43 29.17
C GLY A 267 -23.44 -10.38 27.98
N PHE A 268 -22.43 -11.24 27.85
CA PHE A 268 -22.55 -12.51 27.13
C PHE A 268 -23.32 -13.51 28.00
N GLY A 269 -24.60 -13.73 27.69
CA GLY A 269 -25.43 -14.77 28.28
C GLY A 269 -25.09 -16.19 27.76
N PRO A 270 -25.43 -17.26 28.52
CA PRO A 270 -25.24 -18.65 28.11
C PRO A 270 -26.30 -19.11 27.08
N PRO A 271 -26.09 -20.25 26.38
CA PRO A 271 -26.77 -20.55 25.12
C PRO A 271 -28.20 -21.06 25.34
N GLY A 272 -29.19 -20.36 24.79
CA GLY A 272 -30.56 -20.86 24.74
C GLY A 272 -31.55 -19.85 24.14
N PHE A 273 -32.24 -20.30 23.10
CA PHE A 273 -33.42 -19.69 22.44
C PHE A 273 -33.21 -18.39 21.65
N MET A 274 -33.17 -18.53 20.32
CA MET A 274 -33.45 -17.41 19.41
C MET A 274 -34.97 -17.13 19.39
N PRO A 275 -35.41 -15.89 19.61
CA PRO A 275 -36.71 -15.44 19.13
C PRO A 275 -36.60 -15.10 17.63
N ASN A 276 -37.60 -15.53 16.86
CA ASN A 276 -37.76 -15.18 15.44
C ASN A 276 -37.76 -13.65 15.27
N ILE A 277 -36.81 -13.12 14.52
CA ILE A 277 -36.81 -11.72 14.08
C ILE A 277 -37.44 -11.67 12.69
N ASN A 278 -38.55 -10.95 12.57
CA ASN A 278 -39.24 -10.65 11.32
C ASN A 278 -38.40 -9.69 10.47
N VAL A 279 -38.45 -9.86 9.16
CA VAL A 279 -37.65 -9.17 8.12
C VAL A 279 -37.96 -7.65 7.99
N GLY A 280 -38.80 -7.09 8.86
CA GLY A 280 -39.29 -5.70 8.76
C GLY A 280 -38.39 -4.60 9.37
N ASP A 281 -37.42 -4.95 10.24
CA ASP A 281 -36.70 -3.95 11.04
C ASP A 281 -35.31 -3.57 10.49
N ILE A 282 -34.95 -4.04 9.28
CA ILE A 282 -33.58 -3.88 8.72
C ILE A 282 -33.39 -2.51 8.04
N GLU A 283 -34.47 -1.79 7.70
CA GLU A 283 -34.35 -0.53 6.94
C GLU A 283 -33.98 0.71 7.77
N SER A 284 -34.02 0.65 9.11
CA SER A 284 -33.81 1.87 9.94
C SER A 284 -32.36 2.08 10.43
N ALA A 285 -31.42 1.15 10.21
CA ALA A 285 -30.06 1.23 10.76
C ALA A 285 -28.96 1.55 9.73
N ALA A 286 -29.31 1.72 8.45
CA ALA A 286 -28.35 1.82 7.34
C ALA A 286 -27.85 3.24 7.00
N ALA A 287 -28.10 4.26 7.83
CA ALA A 287 -27.59 5.62 7.60
C ALA A 287 -26.88 6.11 8.87
N PRO A 288 -25.54 6.01 9.01
CA PRO A 288 -24.64 6.95 8.33
C PRO A 288 -23.17 6.45 8.17
N PHE A 289 -22.91 5.30 7.56
CA PHE A 289 -21.51 4.81 7.36
C PHE A 289 -20.95 4.96 5.94
N LEU A 290 -21.68 5.64 5.04
CA LEU A 290 -21.38 5.68 3.61
C LEU A 290 -20.55 6.91 3.15
N ILE A 291 -19.73 7.53 4.01
CA ILE A 291 -19.01 8.77 3.65
C ILE A 291 -17.49 8.63 3.53
N TYR A 292 -16.88 7.46 3.78
CA TYR A 292 -15.40 7.37 3.76
C TYR A 292 -14.82 6.28 2.86
N ILE A 293 -15.36 6.12 1.64
CA ILE A 293 -14.63 5.54 0.51
C ILE A 293 -15.03 6.28 -0.77
N ILE A 294 -14.35 7.40 -1.05
CA ILE A 294 -13.99 7.88 -2.39
C ILE A 294 -12.58 8.45 -2.28
#